data_AF-A0A369V1Q2-F1
#
_entry.id   AF-A0A369V1Q2-F1
#
_cell.length_a   1.000
_cell.length_b   1.000
_cell.length_c   1.000
_cell.angle_alpha   90.00
_cell.angle_beta   90.00
_cell.angle_gamma   90.00
#
_symmetry.space_group_name_H-M   'P 1'
#
loop_
_entity.id
_entity.type
_entity.pdbx_description
1 polymer ?
#
loop_
_entity_poly.entity_id
_entity_poly.type
_entity_poly.pdbx_seq_one_letter_code
_entity_poly.pdbx_strand_id
1 'polypeptide(L)'
;MAPVSDVRHVLVLPDRDAAEEAAQALGERFGLDEEPRILRDALAGEDDAEDAQWLVLLSDERALLDPGELDEFAGEWEGWREEP
;
A
#
# COMPACT_ATOMS: atom_id res chain seq x y z
N MET A 1 -10.69 -15.46 -19.91
CA MET A 1 -9.32 -14.92 -19.75
C MET A 1 -9.48 -13.51 -19.23
N ALA A 2 -9.64 -13.35 -17.92
CA ALA A 2 -9.72 -12.03 -17.30
C ALA A 2 -8.29 -11.58 -16.99
N PRO A 3 -7.92 -10.31 -17.30
CA PRO A 3 -6.57 -9.85 -17.13
C PRO A 3 -6.21 -9.81 -15.64
N VAL A 4 -5.03 -10.37 -15.39
CA VAL A 4 -4.21 -10.28 -14.20
C VAL A 4 -3.96 -8.78 -13.91
N SER A 5 -4.68 -8.21 -12.94
CA SER A 5 -4.35 -6.96 -12.21
C SER A 5 -5.44 -6.73 -11.17
N ASP A 6 -5.48 -7.64 -10.19
CA ASP A 6 -6.36 -7.55 -9.02
C ASP A 6 -5.89 -6.45 -8.05
N VAL A 7 -4.58 -6.16 -8.08
CA VAL A 7 -3.97 -5.02 -7.36
C VAL A 7 -4.19 -3.73 -8.15
N ARG A 8 -4.91 -2.79 -7.55
CA ARG A 8 -5.20 -1.49 -8.14
C ARG A 8 -4.54 -0.31 -7.45
N HIS A 9 -4.22 -0.45 -6.17
CA HIS A 9 -3.64 0.64 -5.40
C HIS A 9 -2.38 0.16 -4.68
N VAL A 10 -1.33 0.95 -4.76
CA VAL A 10 -0.09 0.74 -4.01
C VAL A 10 0.06 1.94 -3.08
N LEU A 11 0.35 1.70 -1.81
CA LEU A 11 0.69 2.74 -0.84
C LEU A 11 2.16 2.57 -0.48
N VAL A 12 2.94 3.63 -0.63
CA VAL A 12 4.37 3.66 -0.29
C VAL A 12 4.52 4.33 1.06
N LEU A 13 5.14 3.63 1.99
CA LEU A 13 5.31 4.05 3.38
C LEU A 13 6.80 4.05 3.76
N PRO A 14 7.22 5.01 4.62
CA PRO A 14 8.62 5.15 5.03
C PRO A 14 9.06 4.03 5.98
N ASP A 15 8.13 3.52 6.80
CA ASP A 15 8.42 2.58 7.88
C ASP A 15 7.57 1.32 7.82
N ARG A 16 8.13 0.21 8.32
CA ARG A 16 7.43 -1.08 8.43
C ARG A 16 6.23 -1.00 9.35
N ASP A 17 6.42 -0.41 10.53
CA ASP A 17 5.37 -0.26 11.54
C ASP A 17 4.19 0.52 10.96
N ALA A 18 4.48 1.61 10.24
CA ALA A 18 3.47 2.38 9.52
C ALA A 18 2.75 1.53 8.46
N ALA A 19 3.47 0.67 7.74
CA ALA A 19 2.88 -0.25 6.76
C ALA A 19 1.96 -1.31 7.37
N GLU A 20 2.35 -1.93 8.49
CA GLU A 20 1.53 -2.92 9.19
C GLU A 20 0.27 -2.26 9.80
N GLU A 21 0.43 -1.13 10.48
CA GLU A 21 -0.69 -0.37 11.06
C GLU A 21 -1.65 0.16 9.99
N ALA A 22 -1.10 0.74 8.91
CA ALA A 22 -1.90 1.22 7.78
C ALA A 22 -2.67 0.07 7.12
N ALA A 23 -2.05 -1.09 6.89
CA ALA A 23 -2.71 -2.27 6.32
C ALA A 23 -3.89 -2.74 7.19
N GLN A 24 -3.69 -2.80 8.51
CA GLN A 24 -4.74 -3.21 9.44
C GLN A 24 -5.89 -2.18 9.46
N ALA A 25 -5.57 -0.90 9.56
CA ALA A 25 -6.55 0.18 9.52
C ALA A 25 -7.30 0.24 8.18
N LEU A 26 -6.64 -0.07 7.06
CA LEU A 26 -7.29 -0.17 5.75
C LEU A 26 -8.30 -1.32 5.70
N GLY A 27 -7.93 -2.50 6.21
CA GLY A 27 -8.83 -3.64 6.32
C GLY A 27 -10.06 -3.34 7.16
N GLU A 28 -9.90 -2.68 8.32
CA GLU A 28 -11.02 -2.33 9.20
C GLU A 28 -11.88 -1.18 8.67
N ARG A 29 -11.27 -0.15 8.06
CA ARG A 29 -11.95 1.08 7.64
C ARG A 29 -12.64 0.92 6.29
N PHE A 30 -12.00 0.23 5.34
CA PHE A 30 -12.51 0.03 3.98
C PHE A 30 -13.13 -1.35 3.76
N GLY A 31 -12.95 -2.30 4.70
CA GLY A 31 -13.57 -3.62 4.60
C GLY A 31 -13.03 -4.44 3.43
N LEU A 32 -11.70 -4.47 3.28
CA LEU A 32 -11.03 -5.23 2.24
C LEU A 32 -11.37 -6.72 2.35
N ASP A 33 -11.75 -7.35 1.24
CA ASP A 33 -12.07 -8.79 1.19
C ASP A 33 -10.78 -9.64 1.26
N GLU A 34 -9.65 -9.10 0.76
CA GLU A 34 -8.31 -9.68 0.86
C GLU A 34 -7.39 -8.79 1.72
N GLU A 35 -6.56 -9.42 2.54
CA GLU A 35 -5.56 -8.73 3.36
C GLU A 35 -4.55 -7.97 2.47
N PRO A 36 -4.22 -6.70 2.78
CA PRO A 36 -3.21 -5.93 2.06
C PRO A 36 -1.88 -6.67 2.02
N ARG A 37 -1.24 -6.70 0.85
CA ARG A 37 0.09 -7.32 0.72
C ARG A 37 1.16 -6.28 0.98
N ILE A 38 2.02 -6.54 1.94
CA ILE A 38 3.13 -5.66 2.28
C ILE A 38 4.41 -6.20 1.61
N LEU A 39 5.01 -5.41 0.72
CA LEU A 39 6.29 -5.69 0.08
C LEU A 39 7.34 -4.69 0.55
N ARG A 40 8.51 -5.18 0.92
CA ARG A 40 9.68 -4.34 1.15
C ARG A 40 10.41 -4.12 -0.17
N ASP A 41 10.41 -2.88 -0.65
CA ASP A 41 11.23 -2.45 -1.78
C ASP A 41 12.54 -1.85 -1.26
N ALA A 42 13.64 -2.57 -1.48
CA ALA A 42 14.96 -2.03 -1.21
C ALA A 42 15.35 -1.19 -2.44
N LEU A 43 15.25 0.13 -2.30
CA LEU A 43 15.71 1.05 -3.33
C LEU A 43 17.13 0.66 -3.74
N ALA A 44 17.34 0.48 -5.04
CA ALA A 44 18.62 0.03 -5.59
C ALA A 44 19.68 1.14 -5.46
N GLY A 45 20.20 1.32 -4.25
CA GLY A 45 21.28 2.21 -3.87
C GLY A 45 22.19 1.47 -2.91
N GLU A 46 23.43 1.26 -3.32
CA GLU A 46 24.43 0.48 -2.60
C GLU A 46 24.71 1.09 -1.20
N ASP A 47 24.53 0.31 -0.15
CA ASP A 47 25.17 0.44 1.19
C ASP A 47 24.53 1.29 2.31
N ASP A 48 23.20 1.50 2.33
CA ASP A 48 22.52 1.88 3.59
C ASP A 48 21.29 1.01 3.81
N ALA A 49 21.41 0.03 4.73
CA ALA A 49 20.31 -0.85 5.12
C ALA A 49 19.16 -0.10 5.84
N GLU A 50 19.30 1.22 5.98
CA GLU A 50 18.39 2.13 6.67
C GLU A 50 17.32 2.72 5.72
N ASP A 51 17.50 2.71 4.39
CA ASP A 51 16.51 3.23 3.44
C ASP A 51 15.79 2.08 2.71
N ALA A 52 14.67 1.62 3.28
CA ALA A 52 13.80 0.64 2.65
C ALA A 52 12.38 1.17 2.63
N GLN A 53 11.75 1.10 1.47
CA GLN A 53 10.36 1.52 1.30
C GLN A 53 9.43 0.33 1.49
N TRP A 54 8.28 0.57 2.11
CA TRP A 54 7.26 -0.44 2.34
C TRP A 54 6.06 -0.16 1.46
N LEU A 55 5.80 -1.07 0.53
CA LEU A 55 4.70 -1.00 -0.43
C LEU A 55 3.54 -1.84 0.09
N VAL A 56 2.39 -1.21 0.35
CA VAL A 56 1.15 -1.90 0.69
C VAL A 56 0.29 -1.96 -0.56
N LEU A 57 0.16 -3.16 -1.12
CA LEU A 57 -0.65 -3.43 -2.30
C LEU A 57 -2.06 -3.82 -1.88
N LEU A 58 -3.03 -3.08 -2.41
CA LEU A 58 -4.45 -3.29 -2.20
C LEU A 58 -5.07 -3.86 -3.45
N SER A 59 -5.70 -5.01 -3.27
CA SER A 59 -6.53 -5.64 -4.27
C SER A 59 -7.93 -5.04 -4.25
N ASP A 60 -8.39 -4.55 -5.39
CA ASP A 60 -9.72 -3.97 -5.55
C ASP A 60 -10.36 -4.51 -6.83
N GLU A 61 -10.94 -5.70 -6.70
CA GLU A 61 -11.71 -6.35 -7.77
C GLU A 61 -12.99 -5.58 -8.15
N ARG A 62 -13.53 -4.78 -7.23
CA ARG A 62 -14.86 -4.17 -7.34
C ARG A 62 -14.89 -2.66 -7.57
N ALA A 63 -13.75 -1.97 -7.68
CA ALA A 63 -13.73 -0.49 -7.80
C ALA A 63 -14.38 0.20 -6.59
N LEU A 64 -14.28 -0.39 -5.39
CA LEU A 64 -14.91 0.13 -4.17
C LEU A 64 -13.99 1.06 -3.38
N LEU A 65 -12.68 0.99 -3.61
CA LEU A 65 -11.71 1.86 -2.97
C LEU A 65 -11.59 3.19 -3.72
N ASP A 66 -11.85 4.29 -3.01
CA ASP A 66 -11.67 5.63 -3.56
C ASP A 66 -10.18 6.02 -3.51
N PRO A 67 -9.55 6.34 -4.67
CA PRO A 67 -8.12 6.68 -4.71
C PRO A 67 -7.80 7.98 -3.97
N GLY A 68 -8.77 8.89 -3.84
CA GLY A 68 -8.62 10.12 -3.07
C GLY A 68 -8.54 9.87 -1.56
N GLU A 69 -9.43 9.02 -1.04
CA GLU A 69 -9.38 8.64 0.38
C GLU A 69 -8.11 7.87 0.73
N LEU A 70 -7.65 7.01 -0.19
CA LEU A 70 -6.38 6.29 -0.02
C LEU A 70 -5.16 7.22 -0.04
N ASP A 71 -5.16 8.26 -0.87
CA ASP A 71 -4.08 9.25 -0.94
C ASP A 71 -4.02 10.09 0.35
N GLU A 72 -5.17 10.58 0.82
CA GLU A 72 -5.26 11.29 2.10
C GLU A 72 -4.81 10.41 3.25
N PHE A 73 -5.25 9.15 3.27
CA PHE A 73 -4.85 8.16 4.27
C PHE A 73 -3.34 7.89 4.24
N ALA A 74 -2.75 7.69 3.06
CA ALA A 74 -1.30 7.52 2.91
C ALA A 74 -0.55 8.70 3.53
N GLY A 75 -1.03 9.92 3.28
CA GLY A 75 -0.48 11.14 3.84
C GLY A 75 -0.56 11.21 5.37
N GLU A 76 -1.56 10.60 6.00
CA GLU A 76 -1.63 10.48 7.47
C GLU A 76 -0.46 9.65 8.04
N TRP A 77 0.10 8.74 7.23
CA TRP A 77 1.22 7.86 7.59
C TRP A 77 2.56 8.30 6.99
N GLU A 78 2.67 9.57 6.59
CA GLU A 78 3.87 10.14 5.93
C GLU A 78 4.23 9.42 4.61
N GLY A 79 3.28 8.68 4.04
CA GLY A 79 3.39 7.95 2.78
C GLY A 79 2.68 8.65 1.62
N TRP A 80 2.68 7.98 0.47
CA TRP A 80 1.92 8.40 -0.71
C TRP A 80 1.33 7.19 -1.43
N ARG A 81 0.26 7.40 -2.19
CA ARG A 81 -0.30 6.36 -3.06
C ARG A 81 0.41 6.39 -4.41
N GLU A 82 0.81 5.22 -4.91
CA GLU A 82 1.36 5.03 -6.25
C GLU A 82 0.35 4.28 -7.16
N GLU A 83 0.33 4.66 -8.44
CA GLU A 83 -0.46 4.02 -9.50
C GLU A 83 0.40 2.94 -10.20
N PRO A 84 -0.04 1.66 -10.25
CA PRO A 84 0.72 0.57 -10.85
C PRO A 84 0.78 0.60 -12.39
#